data_AF-A0A419NA35-F1
#
_entry.id   AF-A0A419NA35-F1
#
_cell.length_a   1.000
_cell.length_b   1.000
_cell.length_c   1.000
_cell.angle_alpha   90.00
_cell.angle_beta   90.00
_cell.angle_gamma   90.00
#
_symmetry.space_group_name_H-M   'P 1'
#
loop_
_entity.id
_entity.type
_entity.pdbx_description
1 polymer ?
#
loop_
_entity_poly.entity_id
_entity_poly.type
_entity_poly.pdbx_seq_one_letter_code
_entity_poly.pdbx_strand_id
1 'polypeptide(L)'
;MYKRYALLFDRIIFNRFGCPIGERDLFSNLHEYVSTLSSEETDLKDKLKLSKNKKFQDLFVDLWDVVENPEATHNEAQEYVLEFHSSEISKFSWGRNLIDEEIGIYNHHKEYKAAAIVGGDIRSDLGFNFLLKNRFKDFHVNFAPVVAQAVKSGLQVPEVDKLFTTGLLVPNFEELSWDQILELREDKNIKAFRQKFFSVDNQEQPIDRVLSSSLESSLWDLAMQIKPSMGKSSFEAVVSNLPLPTVLNPFGLYYGVKSVIQNYENKKSHSWIYFVHSMTLKT
;
A
#
# COMPACT_ATOMS: atom_id res chain seq x y z
N MET A 1 2.79 -9.75 -2.28
CA MET A 1 3.21 -8.34 -2.51
C MET A 1 2.09 -7.44 -3.05
N TYR A 2 1.53 -7.69 -4.25
CA TYR A 2 0.51 -6.83 -4.88
C TYR A 2 -0.74 -6.59 -4.02
N LYS A 3 -1.19 -7.60 -3.25
CA LYS A 3 -2.29 -7.49 -2.30
C LYS A 3 -2.02 -6.43 -1.21
N ARG A 4 -0.77 -6.28 -0.76
CA ARG A 4 -0.36 -5.23 0.22
C ARG A 4 -0.48 -3.84 -0.41
N TYR A 5 0.03 -3.66 -1.64
CA TYR A 5 -0.13 -2.39 -2.37
C TYR A 5 -1.59 -2.02 -2.59
N ALA A 6 -2.42 -3.02 -2.92
CA ALA A 6 -3.85 -2.84 -3.08
C ALA A 6 -4.52 -2.30 -1.80
N LEU A 7 -4.04 -2.60 -0.61
CA LEU A 7 -4.65 -2.08 0.61
C LEU A 7 -4.09 -0.72 1.02
N LEU A 8 -2.79 -0.49 0.78
CA LEU A 8 -2.12 0.73 1.20
C LEU A 8 -2.36 1.94 0.28
N PHE A 9 -2.58 1.70 -1.01
CA PHE A 9 -2.66 2.78 -2.00
C PHE A 9 -4.02 2.87 -2.69
N ASP A 10 -4.46 4.09 -3.00
CA ASP A 10 -5.68 4.31 -3.77
C ASP A 10 -5.55 3.75 -5.20
N ARG A 11 -4.44 4.08 -5.85
CA ARG A 11 -4.05 3.62 -7.18
C ARG A 11 -2.56 3.30 -7.20
N ILE A 12 -2.18 2.37 -8.05
CA ILE A 12 -0.81 1.95 -8.27
C ILE A 12 -0.46 2.33 -9.71
N ILE A 13 0.45 3.29 -9.87
CA ILE A 13 0.99 3.63 -11.19
C ILE A 13 2.03 2.57 -11.55
N PHE A 14 1.76 1.80 -12.60
CA PHE A 14 2.61 0.71 -13.03
C PHE A 14 3.48 1.17 -14.19
N ASN A 15 4.80 1.14 -14.00
CA ASN A 15 5.74 1.36 -15.08
C ASN A 15 5.76 0.13 -16.00
N ARG A 16 5.12 0.24 -17.17
CA ARG A 16 5.09 -0.85 -18.15
C ARG A 16 6.34 -0.95 -19.03
N PHE A 17 7.33 -0.09 -18.84
CA PHE A 17 8.57 -0.15 -19.61
C PHE A 17 9.21 -1.55 -19.47
N GLY A 18 9.56 -2.18 -20.60
CA GLY A 18 10.10 -3.54 -20.62
C GLY A 18 9.09 -4.67 -20.39
N CYS A 19 7.81 -4.37 -20.15
CA CYS A 19 6.78 -5.40 -19.98
C CYS A 19 6.26 -5.90 -21.34
N PRO A 20 5.98 -7.21 -21.50
CA PRO A 20 5.47 -7.78 -22.75
C PRO A 20 3.97 -7.50 -22.90
N ILE A 21 3.62 -6.22 -23.09
CA ILE A 21 2.24 -5.72 -23.23
C ILE A 21 2.11 -4.98 -24.56
N GLY A 22 1.25 -5.47 -25.46
CA GLY A 22 1.03 -4.89 -26.78
C GLY A 22 0.30 -5.83 -27.74
N GLU A 23 -0.06 -5.33 -28.93
CA GLU A 23 -0.81 -6.11 -29.94
C GLU A 23 -0.09 -7.38 -30.43
N ARG A 24 1.23 -7.44 -30.26
CA ARG A 24 2.07 -8.59 -30.69
C ARG A 24 2.80 -9.26 -29.52
N ASP A 25 2.48 -8.87 -28.29
CA ASP A 25 3.12 -9.42 -27.10
C ASP A 25 2.24 -10.46 -26.41
N LEU A 26 2.75 -11.02 -25.31
CA LEU A 26 2.09 -12.06 -24.53
C LEU A 26 0.78 -11.56 -23.87
N PHE A 27 0.71 -10.28 -23.53
CA PHE A 27 -0.46 -9.68 -22.89
C PHE A 27 -0.99 -8.51 -23.70
N SER A 28 -2.32 -8.38 -23.76
CA SER A 28 -2.97 -7.34 -24.56
C SER A 28 -3.02 -6.00 -23.82
N ASN A 29 -3.00 -6.04 -22.48
CA ASN A 29 -3.10 -4.86 -21.62
C ASN A 29 -2.42 -5.09 -20.26
N LEU A 30 -2.28 -4.01 -19.49
CA LEU A 30 -1.67 -4.03 -18.15
C LEU A 30 -2.38 -5.00 -17.20
N HIS A 31 -3.71 -5.04 -17.23
CA HIS A 31 -4.49 -5.81 -16.26
C HIS A 31 -4.30 -7.30 -16.45
N GLU A 32 -4.16 -7.77 -17.70
CA GLU A 32 -3.79 -9.16 -18.00
C GLU A 32 -2.42 -9.49 -17.41
N TYR A 33 -1.41 -8.65 -17.70
CA TYR A 33 -0.06 -8.84 -17.18
C TYR A 33 -0.02 -8.90 -15.65
N VAL A 34 -0.60 -7.91 -14.97
CA VAL A 34 -0.59 -7.84 -13.50
C VAL A 34 -1.42 -8.97 -12.89
N SER A 35 -2.54 -9.37 -13.51
CA SER A 35 -3.33 -10.51 -13.03
C SER A 35 -2.52 -11.82 -13.05
N THR A 36 -1.69 -12.02 -14.07
CA THR A 36 -0.83 -13.21 -14.16
C THR A 36 0.29 -13.23 -13.13
N LEU A 37 0.86 -12.06 -12.81
CA LEU A 37 1.90 -11.92 -11.78
C LEU A 37 1.37 -12.00 -10.35
N SER A 38 0.11 -11.64 -10.15
CA SER A 38 -0.50 -11.52 -8.82
C SER A 38 -1.36 -12.70 -8.41
N SER A 39 -1.54 -13.68 -9.30
CA SER A 39 -2.35 -14.87 -9.09
C SER A 39 -1.47 -16.08 -8.75
N GLU A 40 -1.90 -16.83 -7.74
CA GLU A 40 -1.32 -18.11 -7.31
C GLU A 40 -1.84 -19.30 -8.14
N GLU A 41 -2.82 -19.06 -9.02
CA GLU A 41 -3.37 -20.09 -9.89
C GLU A 41 -2.31 -20.66 -10.83
N THR A 42 -2.51 -21.87 -11.31
CA THR A 42 -1.58 -22.51 -12.26
C THR A 42 -2.02 -22.32 -13.71
N ASP A 43 -3.32 -22.33 -13.97
CA ASP A 43 -3.88 -22.17 -15.31
C ASP A 43 -3.99 -20.70 -15.73
N LEU A 44 -3.54 -20.40 -16.96
CA LEU A 44 -3.54 -19.04 -17.48
C LEU A 44 -4.97 -18.45 -17.58
N LYS A 45 -5.99 -19.24 -17.91
CA LYS A 45 -7.36 -18.71 -18.02
C LYS A 45 -7.88 -18.26 -16.66
N ASP A 46 -7.54 -19.01 -15.60
CA ASP A 46 -7.92 -18.67 -14.24
C ASP A 46 -7.18 -17.42 -13.74
N LYS A 47 -5.88 -17.28 -14.05
CA LYS A 47 -5.13 -16.04 -13.81
C LYS A 47 -5.78 -14.81 -14.45
N LEU A 48 -6.23 -14.96 -15.70
CA LEU A 48 -6.87 -13.88 -16.48
C LEU A 48 -8.32 -13.58 -16.07
N LYS A 49 -8.94 -14.32 -15.13
CA LYS A 49 -10.27 -13.96 -14.63
C LYS A 49 -10.22 -12.63 -13.88
N LEU A 50 -9.17 -12.42 -13.08
CA LEU A 50 -9.01 -11.23 -12.26
C LEU A 50 -8.82 -9.97 -13.12
N SER A 51 -8.17 -10.07 -14.29
CA SER A 51 -8.00 -8.93 -15.20
C SER A 51 -9.31 -8.36 -15.71
N LYS A 52 -10.42 -9.11 -15.66
CA LYS A 52 -11.76 -8.68 -16.08
C LYS A 52 -12.54 -7.97 -14.97
N ASN A 53 -12.06 -7.99 -13.73
CA ASN A 53 -12.72 -7.34 -12.61
C ASN A 53 -12.45 -5.83 -12.65
N LYS A 54 -13.50 -5.01 -12.79
CA LYS A 54 -13.36 -3.55 -12.85
C LYS A 54 -12.67 -2.93 -11.63
N LYS A 55 -12.95 -3.44 -10.42
CA LYS A 55 -12.31 -2.93 -9.19
C LYS A 55 -10.82 -3.23 -9.17
N PHE A 56 -10.41 -4.34 -9.77
CA PHE A 56 -9.00 -4.68 -9.95
C PHE A 56 -8.36 -3.82 -11.05
N GLN A 57 -9.07 -3.58 -12.15
CA GLN A 57 -8.60 -2.70 -13.23
C GLN A 57 -8.37 -1.27 -12.73
N ASP A 58 -9.29 -0.73 -11.93
CA ASP A 58 -9.21 0.61 -11.35
C ASP A 58 -8.03 0.81 -10.39
N LEU A 59 -7.47 -0.28 -9.87
CA LEU A 59 -6.32 -0.25 -8.96
C LEU A 59 -5.00 0.01 -9.72
N PHE A 60 -4.81 -0.64 -10.86
CA PHE A 60 -3.55 -0.58 -11.62
C PHE A 60 -3.71 0.35 -12.82
N VAL A 61 -3.00 1.47 -12.76
CA VAL A 61 -3.00 2.50 -13.78
C VAL A 61 -1.71 2.39 -14.58
N ASP A 62 -1.83 2.37 -15.90
CA ASP A 62 -0.67 2.41 -16.77
C ASP A 62 0.04 3.77 -16.63
N LEU A 63 1.35 3.77 -16.44
CA LEU A 63 2.13 5.00 -16.45
C LEU A 63 1.89 5.82 -17.72
N TRP A 64 1.66 5.17 -18.86
CA TRP A 64 1.39 5.85 -20.12
C TRP A 64 0.02 6.53 -20.15
N ASP A 65 -0.94 6.11 -19.32
CA ASP A 65 -2.25 6.76 -19.21
C ASP A 65 -2.20 8.06 -18.38
N VAL A 66 -1.12 8.28 -17.63
CA VAL A 66 -0.95 9.48 -16.77
C VAL A 66 0.04 10.50 -17.34
N VAL A 67 0.64 10.23 -18.50
CA VAL A 67 1.59 11.13 -19.15
C VAL A 67 1.16 11.43 -20.59
N GLU A 68 1.34 12.66 -21.03
CA GLU A 68 0.89 13.10 -22.36
C GLU A 68 1.71 12.47 -23.49
N ASN A 69 3.02 12.33 -23.29
CA ASN A 69 3.94 11.74 -24.26
C ASN A 69 4.90 10.77 -23.54
N PRO A 70 4.72 9.45 -23.71
CA PRO A 70 5.57 8.44 -23.08
C PRO A 70 7.05 8.56 -23.43
N GLU A 71 7.39 8.87 -24.69
CA GLU A 71 8.78 8.95 -25.16
C GLU A 71 9.48 10.18 -24.58
N ALA A 72 8.82 11.34 -24.62
CA ALA A 72 9.35 12.56 -24.01
C ALA A 72 9.51 12.39 -22.48
N THR A 73 8.53 11.76 -21.83
CA THR A 73 8.57 11.48 -20.38
C THR A 73 9.71 10.53 -20.05
N HIS A 74 9.97 9.51 -20.88
CA HIS A 74 11.10 8.60 -20.66
C HIS A 74 12.43 9.36 -20.72
N ASN A 75 12.62 10.24 -21.71
CA ASN A 75 13.83 11.04 -21.84
C ASN A 75 14.00 11.99 -20.64
N GLU A 76 12.94 12.66 -20.21
CA GLU A 76 12.95 13.52 -19.01
C GLU A 76 13.28 12.72 -17.74
N ALA A 77 12.69 11.52 -17.58
CA ALA A 77 12.95 10.66 -16.43
C ALA A 77 14.45 10.29 -16.32
N GLN A 78 15.18 10.17 -17.43
CA GLN A 78 16.61 9.89 -17.42
C GLN A 78 17.45 11.02 -16.81
N GLU A 79 16.95 12.26 -16.79
CA GLU A 79 17.61 13.42 -16.18
C GLU A 79 17.54 13.40 -14.65
N TYR A 80 16.58 12.67 -14.07
CA TYR A 80 16.43 12.52 -12.63
C TYR A 80 17.37 11.46 -12.02
N VAL A 81 18.13 10.73 -12.85
CA VAL A 81 19.10 9.75 -12.38
C VAL A 81 20.48 10.38 -12.28
N LEU A 82 20.95 10.56 -11.05
CA LEU A 82 22.27 11.13 -10.76
C LEU A 82 23.41 10.29 -11.37
N GLU A 83 24.52 10.95 -11.70
CA GLU A 83 25.72 10.30 -12.27
C GLU A 83 26.31 9.24 -11.33
N PHE A 84 26.34 9.51 -10.02
CA PHE A 84 26.77 8.54 -9.01
C PHE A 84 25.91 7.27 -9.03
N HIS A 85 24.58 7.40 -9.13
CA HIS A 85 23.69 6.24 -9.27
C HIS A 85 23.94 5.51 -10.58
N SER A 86 24.21 6.21 -11.68
CA SER A 86 24.51 5.59 -12.98
C SER A 86 25.75 4.67 -12.91
N SER A 87 26.78 5.08 -12.17
CA SER A 87 27.98 4.25 -11.92
C SER A 87 27.66 2.99 -11.11
N GLU A 88 26.90 3.13 -10.02
CA GLU A 88 26.51 2.00 -9.17
C GLU A 88 25.58 1.02 -9.88
N ILE A 89 24.61 1.52 -10.66
CA ILE A 89 23.72 0.71 -11.50
C ILE A 89 24.53 -0.10 -12.52
N SER A 90 25.51 0.53 -13.17
CA SER A 90 26.37 -0.14 -14.15
C SER A 90 27.15 -1.29 -13.50
N LYS A 91 27.82 -1.05 -12.37
CA LYS A 91 28.54 -2.08 -11.62
C LYS A 91 27.62 -3.23 -11.19
N PHE A 92 26.45 -2.90 -10.65
CA PHE A 92 25.46 -3.89 -10.23
C PHE A 92 24.99 -4.75 -11.41
N SER A 93 24.69 -4.13 -12.54
CA SER A 93 24.18 -4.83 -13.73
C SER A 93 25.19 -5.80 -14.31
N TRP A 94 26.48 -5.43 -14.32
CA TRP A 94 27.57 -6.34 -14.68
C TRP A 94 27.69 -7.52 -13.71
N GLY A 95 27.66 -7.25 -12.40
CA GLY A 95 27.69 -8.30 -11.38
C GLY A 95 26.50 -9.26 -11.50
N ARG A 96 25.30 -8.74 -11.80
CA ARG A 96 24.09 -9.55 -11.96
C ARG A 96 24.17 -10.44 -13.20
N ASN A 97 24.68 -9.92 -14.32
CA ASN A 97 24.87 -10.70 -15.53
C ASN A 97 25.79 -11.92 -15.32
N LEU A 98 26.88 -11.75 -14.56
CA LEU A 98 27.78 -12.86 -14.20
C LEU A 98 27.06 -13.95 -13.39
N ILE A 99 26.22 -13.55 -12.43
CA ILE A 99 25.43 -14.49 -11.62
C ILE A 99 24.40 -15.23 -12.48
N ASP A 100 23.69 -14.52 -13.36
CA ASP A 100 22.65 -15.10 -14.22
C ASP A 100 23.25 -16.12 -15.21
N GLU A 101 24.48 -15.89 -15.70
CA GLU A 101 25.25 -16.85 -16.50
C GLU A 101 25.62 -18.10 -15.70
N GLU A 102 26.11 -17.95 -14.46
CA GLU A 102 26.48 -19.07 -13.58
C GLU A 102 25.29 -20.00 -13.28
N ILE A 103 24.07 -19.48 -13.23
CA ILE A 103 22.84 -20.25 -12.97
C ILE A 103 22.11 -20.71 -14.25
N GLY A 104 22.71 -20.50 -15.43
CA GLY A 104 22.20 -20.99 -16.70
C GLY A 104 21.03 -20.19 -17.29
N ILE A 105 20.80 -18.96 -16.83
CA ILE A 105 19.82 -18.05 -17.42
C ILE A 105 20.49 -17.32 -18.59
N TYR A 106 20.34 -17.87 -19.79
CA TYR A 106 20.90 -17.30 -21.02
C TYR A 106 20.00 -16.20 -21.59
N ASN A 107 20.23 -14.94 -21.22
CA ASN A 107 19.69 -13.81 -21.97
C ASN A 107 20.48 -13.61 -23.27
N HIS A 108 19.79 -13.50 -24.41
CA HIS A 108 20.36 -13.60 -25.75
C HIS A 108 21.60 -12.71 -26.02
N HIS A 109 22.65 -13.35 -26.54
CA HIS A 109 23.78 -12.86 -27.34
C HIS A 109 24.43 -11.51 -26.97
N LYS A 110 25.61 -11.65 -26.32
CA LYS A 110 26.62 -10.65 -25.90
C LYS A 110 26.34 -10.09 -24.50
N GLU A 111 27.18 -10.49 -23.54
CA GLU A 111 27.18 -10.07 -22.11
C GLU A 111 26.86 -8.58 -21.88
N TYR A 112 27.40 -7.70 -22.73
CA TYR A 112 27.14 -6.26 -22.67
C TYR A 112 25.66 -5.89 -22.85
N LYS A 113 24.90 -6.60 -23.71
CA LYS A 113 23.49 -6.30 -23.96
C LYS A 113 22.61 -6.68 -22.78
N ALA A 114 22.89 -7.80 -22.11
CA ALA A 114 22.15 -8.22 -20.93
C ALA A 114 22.39 -7.26 -19.76
N ALA A 115 23.65 -6.88 -19.50
CA ALA A 115 23.97 -5.86 -18.51
C ALA A 115 23.35 -4.49 -18.86
N ALA A 116 23.32 -4.11 -20.14
CA ALA A 116 22.68 -2.87 -20.59
C ALA A 116 21.16 -2.88 -20.42
N ILE A 117 20.49 -4.02 -20.62
CA ILE A 117 19.05 -4.17 -20.39
C ILE A 117 18.75 -4.01 -18.90
N VAL A 118 19.45 -4.77 -18.03
CA VAL A 118 19.26 -4.68 -16.57
C VAL A 118 19.51 -3.25 -16.07
N GLY A 119 20.59 -2.61 -16.54
CA GLY A 119 20.91 -1.24 -16.17
C GLY A 119 19.88 -0.23 -16.68
N GLY A 120 19.35 -0.46 -17.89
CA GLY A 120 18.27 0.33 -18.48
C GLY A 120 16.98 0.25 -17.67
N ASP A 121 16.57 -0.95 -17.26
CA ASP A 121 15.36 -1.18 -16.47
C ASP A 121 15.47 -0.51 -15.09
N ILE A 122 16.60 -0.70 -14.39
CA ILE A 122 16.86 -0.06 -13.09
C ILE A 122 16.86 1.46 -13.22
N ARG A 123 17.53 2.00 -14.25
CA ARG A 123 17.58 3.45 -14.50
C ARG A 123 16.19 4.01 -14.81
N SER A 124 15.41 3.29 -15.61
CA SER A 124 14.05 3.70 -15.94
C SER A 124 13.16 3.74 -14.69
N ASP A 125 13.24 2.72 -13.83
CA ASP A 125 12.43 2.66 -12.60
C ASP A 125 12.77 3.83 -11.65
N LEU A 126 14.06 4.09 -11.44
CA LEU A 126 14.52 5.23 -10.62
C LEU A 126 14.07 6.57 -11.20
N GLY A 127 14.31 6.77 -12.49
CA GLY A 127 13.98 8.01 -13.18
C GLY A 127 12.50 8.34 -13.09
N PHE A 128 11.63 7.37 -13.40
CA PHE A 128 10.18 7.57 -13.31
C PHE A 128 9.72 7.81 -11.88
N ASN A 129 10.22 7.07 -10.90
CA ASN A 129 9.86 7.27 -9.50
C ASN A 129 10.22 8.68 -9.01
N PHE A 130 11.41 9.19 -9.34
CA PHE A 130 11.81 10.55 -8.95
C PHE A 130 11.07 11.63 -9.70
N LEU A 131 10.84 11.44 -11.00
CA LEU A 131 10.04 12.35 -11.81
C LEU A 131 8.62 12.47 -11.25
N LEU A 132 7.96 11.35 -10.98
CA LEU A 132 6.60 11.32 -10.43
C LEU A 132 6.56 11.89 -9.02
N LYS A 133 7.56 11.61 -8.17
CA LYS A 133 7.66 12.21 -6.84
C LYS A 133 7.78 13.72 -6.90
N ASN A 134 8.49 14.26 -7.89
CA ASN A 134 8.60 15.70 -8.11
C ASN A 134 7.28 16.32 -8.59
N ARG A 135 6.50 15.59 -9.40
CA ARG A 135 5.21 16.07 -9.94
C ARG A 135 4.04 15.97 -8.95
N PHE A 136 4.03 14.94 -8.13
CA PHE A 136 2.89 14.58 -7.27
C PHE A 136 3.30 14.59 -5.80
N LYS A 137 2.76 15.54 -5.03
CA LYS A 137 3.10 15.75 -3.61
C LYS A 137 2.87 14.51 -2.75
N ASP A 138 1.77 13.80 -2.98
CA ASP A 138 1.36 12.61 -2.21
C ASP A 138 1.81 11.29 -2.86
N PHE A 139 2.71 11.34 -3.85
CA PHE A 139 3.26 10.14 -4.47
C PHE A 139 4.28 9.48 -3.54
N HIS A 140 4.11 8.18 -3.34
CA HIS A 140 5.01 7.36 -2.53
C HIS A 140 5.88 6.54 -3.48
N VAL A 141 7.19 6.75 -3.39
CA VAL A 141 8.17 6.03 -4.19
C VAL A 141 8.29 4.61 -3.65
N ASN A 142 8.29 3.65 -4.56
CA ASN A 142 8.56 2.27 -4.22
C ASN A 142 9.37 1.63 -5.34
N PHE A 143 10.37 0.85 -4.95
CA PHE A 143 11.28 0.20 -5.88
C PHE A 143 11.09 -1.29 -5.84
N ALA A 144 11.21 -1.94 -7.00
CA ALA A 144 11.37 -3.38 -7.03
C ALA A 144 12.59 -3.80 -6.19
N PRO A 145 12.59 -4.96 -5.52
CA PRO A 145 13.70 -5.37 -4.65
C PRO A 145 15.07 -5.34 -5.33
N VAL A 146 15.14 -5.65 -6.64
CA VAL A 146 16.37 -5.57 -7.44
C VAL A 146 16.88 -4.14 -7.59
N VAL A 147 15.98 -3.18 -7.80
CA VAL A 147 16.31 -1.74 -7.89
C VAL A 147 16.75 -1.22 -6.53
N ALA A 148 16.02 -1.56 -5.47
CA ALA A 148 16.38 -1.21 -4.09
C ALA A 148 17.77 -1.73 -3.71
N GLN A 149 18.13 -2.96 -4.12
CA GLN A 149 19.46 -3.51 -3.92
C GLN A 149 20.54 -2.76 -4.69
N ALA A 150 20.26 -2.32 -5.92
CA ALA A 150 21.20 -1.56 -6.74
C ALA A 150 21.49 -0.16 -6.18
N VAL A 151 20.56 0.45 -5.43
CA VAL A 151 20.69 1.82 -4.89
C VAL A 151 20.84 1.89 -3.37
N LYS A 152 21.19 0.78 -2.72
CA LYS A 152 21.30 0.61 -1.26
C LYS A 152 22.17 1.64 -0.51
N SER A 153 22.87 2.53 -1.21
CA SER A 153 23.74 3.57 -0.65
C SER A 153 23.10 4.95 -0.47
N GLY A 154 21.86 5.21 -0.91
CA GLY A 154 21.34 6.59 -0.93
C GLY A 154 19.88 6.86 -0.53
N LEU A 155 19.00 5.86 -0.46
CA LEU A 155 17.55 6.09 -0.31
C LEU A 155 16.95 5.20 0.78
N GLN A 156 16.24 5.81 1.73
CA GLN A 156 15.33 5.08 2.61
C GLN A 156 14.08 4.72 1.80
N VAL A 157 13.92 3.44 1.53
CA VAL A 157 12.79 2.89 0.78
C VAL A 157 11.96 2.08 1.77
N PRO A 158 10.66 2.33 1.92
CA PRO A 158 9.80 1.49 2.74
C PRO A 158 9.81 0.05 2.19
N GLU A 159 10.25 -0.92 2.99
CA GLU A 159 10.24 -2.35 2.63
C GLU A 159 8.83 -2.93 2.74
N VAL A 160 7.92 -2.51 1.84
CA VAL A 160 6.50 -2.89 1.87
C VAL A 160 6.30 -4.41 1.73
N ASP A 161 7.24 -5.11 1.11
CA ASP A 161 7.23 -6.55 0.92
C ASP A 161 7.35 -7.35 2.22
N LYS A 162 8.01 -6.78 3.24
CA LYS A 162 8.22 -7.40 4.56
C LYS A 162 7.19 -7.01 5.60
N LEU A 163 6.26 -6.11 5.26
CA LEU A 163 5.22 -5.66 6.17
C LEU A 163 4.15 -6.72 6.38
N PHE A 164 3.63 -6.75 7.61
CA PHE A 164 2.51 -7.57 8.05
C PHE A 164 2.75 -9.07 7.86
N THR A 165 3.96 -9.49 8.25
CA THR A 165 4.39 -10.90 8.22
C THR A 165 4.23 -11.59 9.58
N THR A 166 3.81 -10.86 10.63
CA THR A 166 3.61 -11.38 11.98
C THR A 166 2.13 -11.49 12.32
N GLY A 167 1.65 -12.73 12.51
CA GLY A 167 0.23 -13.05 12.65
C GLY A 167 -0.43 -12.69 13.97
N LEU A 168 0.08 -11.71 14.74
CA LEU A 168 -0.48 -11.45 16.07
C LEU A 168 -1.65 -10.47 16.09
N LEU A 169 -1.79 -9.56 15.11
CA LEU A 169 -2.93 -8.63 15.06
C LEU A 169 -3.29 -8.07 13.66
N VAL A 170 -2.36 -8.07 12.69
CA VAL A 170 -2.67 -7.74 11.29
C VAL A 170 -2.61 -9.04 10.48
N PRO A 171 -3.67 -9.40 9.75
CA PRO A 171 -3.70 -10.67 9.03
C PRO A 171 -2.63 -10.75 7.94
N ASN A 172 -2.16 -11.96 7.69
CA ASN A 172 -1.23 -12.24 6.61
C ASN A 172 -1.92 -12.01 5.26
N PHE A 173 -1.54 -10.93 4.56
CA PHE A 173 -2.19 -10.57 3.30
C PHE A 173 -2.02 -11.58 2.18
N GLU A 174 -1.04 -12.49 2.27
CA GLU A 174 -0.89 -13.55 1.28
C GLU A 174 -2.05 -14.56 1.39
N GLU A 175 -2.62 -14.77 2.59
CA GLU A 175 -3.74 -15.71 2.83
C GLU A 175 -5.08 -15.19 2.32
N LEU A 176 -5.23 -13.88 2.13
CA LEU A 176 -6.46 -13.29 1.62
C LEU A 176 -6.60 -13.49 0.11
N SER A 177 -7.79 -13.86 -0.35
CA SER A 177 -8.12 -13.91 -1.77
C SER A 177 -8.25 -12.51 -2.35
N TRP A 178 -8.08 -12.37 -3.68
CA TRP A 178 -8.26 -11.08 -4.34
C TRP A 178 -9.66 -10.50 -4.17
N ASP A 179 -10.70 -11.33 -4.11
CA ASP A 179 -12.07 -10.86 -3.85
C ASP A 179 -12.19 -10.25 -2.44
N GLN A 180 -11.57 -10.86 -1.43
CA GLN A 180 -11.52 -10.32 -0.07
C GLN A 180 -10.75 -9.00 -0.01
N ILE A 181 -9.63 -8.89 -0.73
CA ILE A 181 -8.84 -7.65 -0.84
C ILE A 181 -9.67 -6.53 -1.48
N LEU A 182 -10.38 -6.83 -2.57
CA LEU A 182 -11.22 -5.85 -3.27
C LEU A 182 -12.42 -5.42 -2.42
N GLU A 183 -12.98 -6.30 -1.60
CA GLU A 183 -14.04 -5.95 -0.64
C GLU A 183 -13.50 -5.09 0.51
N LEU A 184 -12.33 -5.40 1.05
CA LEU A 184 -11.68 -4.57 2.08
C LEU A 184 -11.39 -3.16 1.57
N ARG A 185 -11.07 -2.99 0.29
CA ARG A 185 -10.88 -1.67 -0.33
C ARG A 185 -12.12 -0.78 -0.26
N GLU A 186 -13.30 -1.36 -0.09
CA GLU A 186 -14.57 -0.62 0.03
C GLU A 186 -14.92 -0.29 1.49
N ASP A 187 -14.11 -0.74 2.47
CA ASP A 187 -14.34 -0.39 3.87
C ASP A 187 -14.20 1.11 4.09
N LYS A 188 -15.23 1.71 4.68
CA LYS A 188 -15.31 3.15 5.00
C LYS A 188 -14.12 3.65 5.84
N ASN A 189 -13.43 2.77 6.55
CA ASN A 189 -12.33 3.10 7.45
C ASN A 189 -10.94 2.93 6.80
N ILE A 190 -10.84 2.45 5.55
CA ILE A 190 -9.54 2.22 4.89
C ILE A 190 -8.68 3.49 4.83
N LYS A 191 -9.29 4.65 4.62
CA LYS A 191 -8.58 5.94 4.61
C LYS A 191 -7.94 6.27 5.96
N ALA A 192 -8.65 6.00 7.05
CA ALA A 192 -8.12 6.22 8.40
C ALA A 192 -6.95 5.26 8.69
N PHE A 193 -7.04 4.01 8.23
CA PHE A 193 -5.94 3.06 8.31
C PHE A 193 -4.71 3.52 7.53
N ARG A 194 -4.87 3.92 6.28
CA ARG A 194 -3.75 4.43 5.46
C ARG A 194 -3.09 5.65 6.10
N GLN A 195 -3.88 6.59 6.63
CA GLN A 195 -3.33 7.74 7.35
C GLN A 195 -2.51 7.32 8.57
N LYS A 196 -3.00 6.36 9.35
CA LYS A 196 -2.27 5.81 10.48
C LYS A 196 -0.97 5.13 10.03
N PHE A 197 -1.04 4.32 8.98
CA PHE A 197 0.11 3.63 8.40
C PHE A 197 1.20 4.61 7.96
N PHE A 198 0.88 5.59 7.12
CA PHE A 198 1.88 6.55 6.63
C PHE A 198 2.35 7.54 7.72
N SER A 199 1.61 7.70 8.83
CA SER A 199 2.09 8.48 9.98
C SER A 199 3.25 7.83 10.74
N VAL A 200 3.45 6.51 10.59
CA VAL A 200 4.51 5.75 11.27
C VAL A 200 5.63 5.28 10.34
N ASP A 201 5.51 5.51 9.03
CA ASP A 201 6.45 5.08 7.98
C ASP A 201 7.86 5.70 8.10
N ASN A 202 7.98 6.85 8.76
CA ASN A 202 9.25 7.57 8.95
C ASN A 202 10.00 7.21 10.25
N GLN A 203 9.63 6.13 10.94
CA GLN A 203 10.27 5.76 12.21
C GLN A 203 11.41 4.75 11.98
N GLU A 204 12.49 4.85 12.77
CA GLU A 204 13.63 3.91 12.73
C GLU A 204 13.24 2.47 13.10
N GLN A 205 12.05 2.27 13.67
CA GLN A 205 11.53 0.97 14.09
C GLN A 205 10.71 0.31 12.98
N PRO A 206 10.71 -1.04 12.89
CA PRO A 206 9.86 -1.75 11.96
C PRO A 206 8.39 -1.36 12.11
N ILE A 207 7.76 -0.92 11.01
CA ILE A 207 6.39 -0.39 10.98
C ILE A 207 5.38 -1.36 11.62
N ASP A 208 5.54 -2.67 11.39
CA ASP A 208 4.68 -3.71 11.99
C ASP A 208 4.66 -3.64 13.52
N ARG A 209 5.82 -3.42 14.14
CA ARG A 209 5.92 -3.33 15.61
C ARG A 209 5.22 -2.07 16.11
N VAL A 210 5.47 -0.95 15.46
CA VAL A 210 4.85 0.34 15.83
C VAL A 210 3.33 0.26 15.68
N LEU A 211 2.83 -0.32 14.59
CA LEU A 211 1.39 -0.51 14.37
C LEU A 211 0.77 -1.48 15.38
N SER A 212 1.43 -2.61 15.67
CA SER A 212 0.96 -3.57 16.66
C SER A 212 0.86 -2.95 18.05
N SER A 213 1.90 -2.23 18.50
CA SER A 213 1.88 -1.55 19.80
C SER A 213 0.84 -0.43 19.84
N SER A 214 0.69 0.32 18.75
CA SER A 214 -0.36 1.34 18.68
C SER A 214 -1.76 0.74 18.71
N LEU A 215 -1.96 -0.44 18.12
CA LEU A 215 -3.24 -1.13 18.11
C LEU A 215 -3.58 -1.65 19.49
N GLU A 216 -2.62 -2.29 20.17
CA GLU A 216 -2.79 -2.74 21.54
C GLU A 216 -3.17 -1.59 22.47
N SER A 217 -2.44 -0.47 22.42
CA SER A 217 -2.75 0.72 23.21
C SER A 217 -4.17 1.22 22.94
N SER A 218 -4.55 1.33 21.67
CA SER A 218 -5.87 1.85 21.32
C SER A 218 -7.01 0.88 21.65
N LEU A 219 -6.78 -0.43 21.64
CA LEU A 219 -7.74 -1.42 22.12
C LEU A 219 -7.94 -1.29 23.64
N TRP A 220 -6.86 -1.07 24.41
CA TRP A 220 -6.96 -0.79 25.83
C TRP A 220 -7.69 0.53 26.12
N ASP A 221 -7.45 1.57 25.33
CA ASP A 221 -8.19 2.84 25.44
C ASP A 221 -9.69 2.63 25.20
N LEU A 222 -10.07 1.90 24.16
CA LEU A 222 -11.47 1.55 23.90
C LEU A 222 -12.08 0.72 25.05
N ALA A 223 -11.33 -0.26 25.58
CA ALA A 223 -11.78 -1.07 26.71
C ALA A 223 -11.99 -0.22 27.98
N MET A 224 -11.10 0.75 28.25
CA MET A 224 -11.24 1.70 29.36
C MET A 224 -12.46 2.61 29.22
N GLN A 225 -12.83 2.99 27.99
CA GLN A 225 -14.02 3.80 27.74
C GLN A 225 -15.33 3.04 27.99
N ILE A 226 -15.35 1.74 27.69
CA ILE A 226 -16.54 0.88 27.88
C ILE A 226 -16.66 0.44 29.36
N LYS A 227 -15.58 0.54 30.15
CA LYS A 227 -15.56 0.16 31.56
C LYS A 227 -16.67 0.89 32.32
N PRO A 228 -17.68 0.18 32.86
CA PRO A 228 -18.78 0.81 33.56
C PRO A 228 -18.26 1.46 34.84
N SER A 229 -18.40 2.78 34.93
CA SER A 229 -18.23 3.49 36.21
C SER A 229 -19.58 3.54 36.90
N MET A 230 -19.76 2.68 37.89
CA MET A 230 -21.01 2.53 38.66
C MET A 230 -21.53 3.88 39.20
N GLY A 231 -20.63 4.80 39.57
CA GLY A 231 -20.98 6.15 40.02
C GLY A 231 -21.54 7.07 38.93
N LYS A 232 -21.01 7.04 37.70
CA LYS A 232 -21.52 7.91 36.61
C LYS A 232 -22.87 7.42 36.09
N SER A 233 -23.04 6.11 35.95
CA SER A 233 -24.29 5.52 35.42
C SER A 233 -25.47 5.77 36.37
N SER A 234 -25.23 5.73 37.68
CA SER A 234 -26.24 6.01 38.69
C SER A 234 -26.62 7.50 38.72
N PHE A 235 -25.65 8.40 38.59
CA PHE A 235 -25.90 9.84 38.51
C PHE A 235 -26.63 10.23 37.22
N GLU A 236 -26.25 9.66 36.08
CA GLU A 236 -26.91 9.87 34.78
C GLU A 236 -28.37 9.39 34.80
N ALA A 237 -28.67 8.25 35.43
CA ALA A 237 -30.03 7.73 35.56
C ALA A 237 -30.92 8.56 36.51
N VAL A 238 -30.34 9.14 37.57
CA VAL A 238 -31.07 9.99 38.52
C VAL A 238 -31.36 11.37 37.92
N VAL A 239 -30.38 11.97 37.25
CA VAL A 239 -30.53 13.34 36.72
C VAL A 239 -31.34 13.38 35.41
N SER A 240 -31.34 12.31 34.62
CA SER A 240 -32.19 12.20 33.42
C SER A 240 -33.68 12.06 33.71
N ASN A 241 -34.05 11.61 34.92
CA ASN A 241 -35.44 11.45 35.38
C ASN A 241 -35.96 12.59 36.25
N LEU A 242 -35.18 13.66 36.50
CA LEU A 242 -35.66 14.82 37.23
C LEU A 242 -36.67 15.60 36.37
N PRO A 243 -37.93 15.79 36.84
CA PRO A 243 -38.91 16.57 36.12
C PRO A 243 -38.51 18.04 36.16
N LEU A 244 -37.97 18.54 35.05
CA LEU A 244 -37.67 19.95 34.86
C LEU A 244 -38.81 20.64 34.09
N PRO A 245 -39.11 21.92 34.35
CA PRO A 245 -40.22 22.66 33.75
C PRO A 245 -39.95 23.07 32.28
N THR A 246 -39.16 22.29 31.55
CA THR A 246 -38.77 22.53 30.15
C THR A 246 -39.11 21.32 29.28
N VAL A 247 -39.61 21.55 28.07
CA VAL A 247 -40.01 20.51 27.09
C VAL A 247 -38.85 19.57 26.71
N LEU A 248 -37.61 20.04 26.87
CA LEU A 248 -36.38 19.26 26.69
C LEU A 248 -35.61 19.22 28.01
N ASN A 249 -35.16 18.04 28.41
CA ASN A 249 -34.26 17.88 29.56
C ASN A 249 -32.85 18.39 29.15
N PRO A 250 -32.35 19.52 29.71
CA PRO A 250 -31.05 20.08 29.36
C PRO A 250 -29.89 19.12 29.65
N PHE A 251 -30.03 18.22 30.61
CA PHE A 251 -29.05 17.17 30.89
C PHE A 251 -29.11 16.07 29.83
N GLY A 252 -30.30 15.67 29.38
CA GLY A 252 -30.44 14.74 28.25
C GLY A 252 -29.79 15.27 26.96
N LEU A 253 -29.93 16.57 26.69
CA LEU A 253 -29.22 17.25 25.61
C LEU A 253 -27.70 17.30 25.85
N TYR A 254 -27.25 17.63 27.05
CA TYR A 254 -25.82 17.66 27.39
C TYR A 254 -25.15 16.29 27.24
N TYR A 255 -25.77 15.22 27.75
CA TYR A 255 -25.27 13.86 27.61
C TYR A 255 -25.42 13.34 26.17
N GLY A 256 -26.46 13.75 25.44
CA GLY A 256 -26.58 13.53 24.00
C GLY A 256 -25.45 14.19 23.22
N VAL A 257 -25.14 15.45 23.49
CA VAL A 257 -24.03 16.19 22.87
C VAL A 257 -22.67 15.58 23.27
N LYS A 258 -22.48 15.24 24.55
CA LYS A 258 -21.26 14.60 25.03
C LYS A 258 -21.03 13.24 24.40
N SER A 259 -22.07 12.40 24.28
CA SER A 259 -21.98 11.11 23.61
C SER A 259 -21.73 11.27 22.11
N VAL A 260 -22.31 12.28 21.46
CA VAL A 260 -21.99 12.64 20.07
C VAL A 260 -20.53 13.09 19.92
N ILE A 261 -20.02 13.94 20.83
CA ILE A 261 -18.61 14.38 20.84
C ILE A 261 -17.68 13.18 21.07
N GLN A 262 -17.99 12.32 22.04
CA GLN A 262 -17.19 11.14 22.34
C GLN A 262 -17.22 10.12 21.20
N ASN A 263 -18.37 9.93 20.54
CA ASN A 263 -18.49 9.12 19.33
C ASN A 263 -17.72 9.74 18.15
N TYR A 264 -17.71 11.06 18.05
CA TYR A 264 -16.94 11.78 17.03
C TYR A 264 -15.43 11.68 17.28
N GLU A 265 -14.98 11.86 18.51
CA GLU A 265 -13.58 11.67 18.93
C GLU A 265 -13.15 10.22 18.71
N ASN A 266 -13.98 9.24 19.09
CA ASN A 266 -13.71 7.82 18.84
C ASN A 266 -13.66 7.49 17.36
N LYS A 267 -14.57 8.04 16.55
CA LYS A 267 -14.50 7.90 15.10
C LYS A 267 -13.21 8.52 14.55
N LYS A 268 -12.76 9.64 15.09
CA LYS A 268 -11.54 10.32 14.63
C LYS A 268 -10.27 9.56 15.02
N SER A 269 -10.16 9.05 16.25
CA SER A 269 -8.93 8.43 16.77
C SER A 269 -8.85 6.90 16.59
N HIS A 270 -10.00 6.22 16.49
CA HIS A 270 -10.07 4.76 16.50
C HIS A 270 -10.65 4.15 15.21
N SER A 271 -11.06 4.94 14.22
CA SER A 271 -11.64 4.41 12.98
C SER A 271 -10.76 3.38 12.27
N TRP A 272 -9.44 3.59 12.30
CA TRP A 272 -8.46 2.68 11.69
C TRP A 272 -8.46 1.28 12.32
N ILE A 273 -8.86 1.14 13.59
CA ILE A 273 -8.94 -0.16 14.30
C ILE A 273 -10.09 -0.99 13.76
N TYR A 274 -11.22 -0.35 13.43
CA TYR A 274 -12.34 -1.06 12.81
C TYR A 274 -11.95 -1.66 11.47
N PHE A 275 -11.04 -1.01 10.72
CA PHE A 275 -10.50 -1.59 9.50
C PHE A 275 -9.65 -2.83 9.80
N VAL A 276 -8.75 -2.77 10.79
CA VAL A 276 -7.95 -3.94 11.20
C VAL A 276 -8.86 -5.09 11.63
N HIS A 277 -9.92 -4.81 12.39
CA HIS A 277 -10.91 -5.80 12.77
C HIS A 277 -11.64 -6.40 11.55
N SER A 278 -12.08 -5.58 10.59
CA SER A 278 -12.67 -6.06 9.33
C SER A 278 -11.73 -7.00 8.57
N MET A 279 -10.41 -6.75 8.61
CA MET A 279 -9.42 -7.64 8.00
C MET A 279 -9.36 -8.98 8.74
N THR A 280 -9.30 -8.98 10.08
CA THR A 280 -9.22 -10.20 10.88
C THR A 280 -10.45 -11.12 10.75
N LEU A 281 -11.61 -10.58 10.37
CA LEU A 281 -12.82 -11.37 10.11
C LEU A 281 -12.78 -12.12 8.78
N LYS A 282 -11.85 -11.78 7.88
CA LYS A 282 -11.74 -12.36 6.53
C LYS A 282 -10.66 -13.43 6.39
N THR A 283 -9.74 -13.50 7.36
CA THR A 283 -8.82 -14.62 7.57
C THR A 283 -9.49 -15.69 8.41
#